data_AF-A0AAU9UQR3-F1
#
_entry.id   AF-A0AAU9UQR3-F1
#
_cell.length_a   1.000
_cell.length_b   1.000
_cell.length_c   1.000
_cell.angle_alpha   90.00
_cell.angle_beta   90.00
_cell.angle_gamma   90.00
#
_symmetry.space_group_name_H-M   'P 1'
#
loop_
_entity.id
_entity.type
_entity.pdbx_description
1 polymer ?
#
loop_
_entity_poly.entity_id
_entity_poly.type
_entity_poly.pdbx_seq_one_letter_code
_entity_poly.pdbx_strand_id
1 'polypeptide(L)'
;MKYLDLAHEIVDTLENIFDERLSASLDFAKLSDRKATVVLTSTLKSAGTDPSEYNINSSSTCRQRMKQRQRVAESLKKEFNPNKPLTVHWDGKLIEDITGHKTVDRLPILVSGQGVNQLLAVPKLSNGTGKASASAVYVTIVSWNLSDKIKCFCFDTTAVNTVLRAGACILLEQKMEKDWPVVTI
;
A
#
# COMPACT_ATOMS: atom_id res chain seq x y z
N MET A 1 12.90 -2.74 -36.89
CA MET A 1 11.78 -3.55 -36.34
C MET A 1 12.26 -4.86 -35.74
N LYS A 2 13.12 -5.66 -36.41
CA LYS A 2 13.61 -6.96 -35.88
C LYS A 2 14.32 -6.96 -34.51
N TYR A 3 14.97 -5.85 -34.10
CA TYR A 3 15.68 -5.79 -32.82
C TYR A 3 14.77 -5.65 -31.58
N LEU A 4 13.59 -5.03 -31.72
CA LEU A 4 12.63 -4.94 -30.61
C LEU A 4 11.90 -6.26 -30.39
N ASP A 5 11.60 -6.99 -31.46
CA ASP A 5 10.92 -8.28 -31.38
C ASP A 5 11.83 -9.34 -30.74
N LEU A 6 13.13 -9.36 -31.09
CA LEU A 6 14.11 -10.26 -30.47
C LEU A 6 14.33 -9.96 -28.98
N ALA A 7 14.31 -8.69 -28.58
CA ALA A 7 14.46 -8.30 -27.18
C ALA A 7 13.23 -8.68 -26.33
N HIS A 8 12.02 -8.63 -26.90
CA HIS A 8 10.83 -9.16 -26.23
C HIS A 8 10.88 -10.69 -26.12
N GLU A 9 11.34 -11.40 -27.14
CA GLU A 9 11.50 -12.86 -27.12
C GLU A 9 12.52 -13.34 -26.07
N ILE A 10 13.64 -12.63 -25.91
CA ILE A 10 14.68 -12.97 -24.92
C ILE A 10 14.23 -12.67 -23.48
N VAL A 11 13.37 -11.66 -23.27
CA VAL A 11 12.83 -11.38 -21.93
C VAL A 11 11.82 -12.44 -21.49
N ASP A 12 11.18 -13.13 -22.45
CA ASP A 12 10.26 -14.25 -22.21
C ASP A 12 10.96 -15.62 -22.03
N THR A 13 12.28 -15.73 -22.31
CA THR A 13 13.04 -16.99 -22.09
C THR A 13 13.72 -17.09 -20.73
N LEU A 14 13.95 -15.97 -20.02
CA LEU A 14 14.59 -15.98 -18.71
C LEU A 14 13.62 -16.39 -17.60
N GLU A 15 14.02 -17.36 -16.78
CA GLU A 15 13.19 -17.85 -15.70
C GLU A 15 13.05 -16.79 -14.58
N ASN A 16 11.84 -16.65 -14.04
CA ASN A 16 11.56 -15.75 -12.93
C ASN A 16 11.63 -16.50 -11.59
N ILE A 17 12.67 -16.24 -10.80
CA ILE A 17 12.84 -16.82 -9.46
C ILE A 17 12.02 -16.13 -8.37
N PHE A 18 11.44 -14.96 -8.64
CA PHE A 18 10.74 -14.18 -7.63
C PHE A 18 9.35 -14.74 -7.35
N ASP A 19 9.20 -15.40 -6.22
CA ASP A 19 7.92 -15.75 -5.61
C ASP A 19 7.62 -14.85 -4.39
N GLU A 20 6.50 -15.11 -3.73
CA GLU A 20 6.09 -14.38 -2.54
C GLU A 20 7.09 -14.55 -1.38
N ARG A 21 7.60 -15.77 -1.16
CA ARG A 21 8.47 -16.11 -0.02
C ARG A 21 9.83 -15.45 -0.15
N LEU A 22 10.43 -15.51 -1.33
CA LEU A 22 11.68 -14.86 -1.64
C LEU A 22 11.54 -13.34 -1.50
N SER A 23 10.50 -12.76 -2.11
CA SER A 23 10.26 -11.31 -2.02
C SER A 23 10.07 -10.85 -0.58
N ALA A 24 9.29 -11.58 0.22
CA ALA A 24 9.09 -11.31 1.64
C ALA A 24 10.40 -11.42 2.44
N SER A 25 11.24 -12.41 2.13
CA SER A 25 12.54 -12.59 2.80
C SER A 25 13.50 -11.43 2.51
N LEU A 26 13.54 -10.97 1.25
CA LEU A 26 14.35 -9.82 0.84
C LEU A 26 13.85 -8.51 1.49
N ASP A 27 12.53 -8.34 1.62
CA ASP A 27 11.89 -7.20 2.29
C ASP A 27 12.20 -7.20 3.79
N PHE A 28 12.05 -8.36 4.44
CA PHE A 28 12.36 -8.56 5.86
C PHE A 28 13.84 -8.26 6.16
N ALA A 29 14.75 -8.72 5.30
CA ALA A 29 16.18 -8.43 5.39
C ALA A 29 16.55 -6.97 5.02
N LYS A 30 15.57 -6.13 4.65
CA LYS A 30 15.75 -4.72 4.27
C LYS A 30 16.77 -4.53 3.14
N LEU A 31 16.80 -5.48 2.20
CA LEU A 31 17.72 -5.41 1.07
C LEU A 31 17.19 -4.43 0.01
N SER A 32 18.05 -3.50 -0.42
CA SER A 32 17.80 -2.71 -1.62
C SER A 32 17.82 -3.61 -2.85
N ASP A 33 17.18 -3.19 -3.95
CA ASP A 33 17.12 -4.01 -5.17
C ASP A 33 18.51 -4.38 -5.71
N ARG A 34 19.49 -3.48 -5.56
CA ARG A 34 20.90 -3.76 -5.88
C ARG A 34 21.50 -4.83 -4.98
N LYS A 35 21.31 -4.72 -3.65
CA LYS A 35 21.82 -5.71 -2.69
C LYS A 35 21.16 -7.07 -2.89
N ALA A 36 19.85 -7.09 -3.12
CA ALA A 36 19.11 -8.31 -3.44
C ALA A 36 19.65 -8.97 -4.71
N THR A 37 19.88 -8.19 -5.78
CA THR A 37 20.50 -8.70 -7.01
C THR A 37 21.86 -9.35 -6.73
N VAL A 38 22.75 -8.70 -5.97
CA VAL A 38 24.07 -9.26 -5.62
C VAL A 38 23.95 -10.55 -4.80
N VAL A 39 23.09 -10.57 -3.78
CA VAL A 39 22.87 -11.76 -2.95
C VAL A 39 22.31 -12.92 -3.77
N LEU A 40 21.33 -12.68 -4.64
CA LEU A 40 20.73 -13.71 -5.49
C LEU A 40 21.74 -14.26 -6.50
N THR A 41 22.48 -13.39 -7.19
CA THR A 41 23.51 -13.80 -8.16
C THR A 41 24.62 -14.61 -7.49
N SER A 42 25.09 -14.20 -6.32
CA SER A 42 26.14 -14.96 -5.59
C SER A 42 25.64 -16.30 -5.04
N THR A 43 24.38 -16.35 -4.59
CA THR A 43 23.74 -17.58 -4.12
C THR A 43 23.60 -18.60 -5.25
N LEU A 44 23.11 -18.18 -6.43
CA LEU A 44 22.96 -19.07 -7.58
C LEU A 44 24.31 -19.63 -8.06
N LYS A 45 25.35 -18.77 -8.16
CA LYS A 45 26.71 -19.23 -8.49
C LYS A 45 27.22 -20.26 -7.49
N SER A 46 26.99 -20.03 -6.19
CA SER A 46 27.42 -20.94 -5.13
C SER A 46 26.64 -22.26 -5.15
N ALA A 47 25.37 -22.23 -5.59
CA ALA A 47 24.53 -23.41 -5.80
C ALA A 47 24.84 -24.17 -7.10
N GLY A 48 25.77 -23.67 -7.93
CA GLY A 48 26.16 -24.30 -9.19
C GLY A 48 25.24 -23.98 -10.37
N THR A 49 24.35 -22.98 -10.23
CA THR A 49 23.44 -22.55 -11.31
C THR A 49 23.95 -21.27 -11.97
N ASP A 50 23.81 -21.14 -13.28
CA ASP A 50 24.20 -19.93 -13.99
C ASP A 50 23.16 -18.82 -13.76
N PRO A 51 23.52 -17.68 -13.13
CA PRO A 51 22.60 -16.56 -12.96
C PRO A 51 22.10 -15.96 -14.27
N SER A 52 22.78 -16.21 -15.40
CA SER A 52 22.38 -15.70 -16.71
C SER A 52 21.07 -16.31 -17.23
N GLU A 53 20.66 -17.47 -16.68
CA GLU A 53 19.40 -18.16 -17.01
C GLU A 53 18.17 -17.48 -16.36
N TYR A 54 18.39 -16.57 -15.41
CA TYR A 54 17.34 -15.94 -14.62
C TYR A 54 17.24 -14.45 -14.85
N ASN A 55 16.04 -13.91 -14.66
CA ASN A 55 15.78 -12.47 -14.79
C ASN A 55 16.23 -11.67 -13.54
N ILE A 56 17.53 -11.69 -13.24
CA ILE A 56 18.13 -11.12 -12.03
C ILE A 56 18.97 -9.90 -12.41
N ASN A 57 18.31 -8.75 -12.42
CA ASN A 57 18.94 -7.44 -12.56
C ASN A 57 18.17 -6.43 -11.70
N SER A 58 18.79 -5.31 -11.33
CA SER A 58 18.18 -4.38 -10.36
C SER A 58 16.78 -3.89 -10.75
N SER A 59 16.51 -3.63 -12.03
CA SER A 59 15.20 -3.17 -12.48
C SER A 59 14.16 -4.29 -12.47
N SER A 60 14.55 -5.51 -12.83
CA SER A 60 13.66 -6.68 -12.81
C SER A 60 13.38 -7.14 -11.39
N THR A 61 14.38 -7.14 -10.50
CA THR A 61 14.22 -7.32 -9.05
C THR A 61 13.19 -6.32 -8.49
N CYS A 62 13.33 -5.04 -8.84
CA CYS A 62 12.39 -4.01 -8.40
C CYS A 62 10.96 -4.30 -8.87
N ARG A 63 10.78 -4.54 -10.18
CA ARG A 63 9.48 -4.84 -10.79
C ARG A 63 8.82 -6.10 -10.20
N GLN A 64 9.58 -7.17 -10.04
CA GLN A 64 9.05 -8.43 -9.51
C GLN A 64 8.66 -8.28 -8.03
N ARG A 65 9.48 -7.62 -7.21
CA ARG A 65 9.11 -7.34 -5.81
C ARG A 65 7.85 -6.48 -5.72
N MET A 66 7.72 -5.43 -6.54
CA MET A 66 6.49 -4.62 -6.61
C MET A 66 5.27 -5.48 -6.99
N LYS A 67 5.42 -6.35 -8.00
CA LYS A 67 4.35 -7.27 -8.43
C LYS A 67 3.93 -8.23 -7.31
N GLN A 68 4.89 -8.78 -6.56
CA GLN A 68 4.57 -9.67 -5.44
C GLN A 68 3.92 -8.92 -4.28
N ARG A 69 4.40 -7.72 -3.93
CA ARG A 69 3.74 -6.88 -2.91
C ARG A 69 2.30 -6.53 -3.29
N GLN A 70 2.07 -6.21 -4.57
CA GLN A 70 0.71 -5.95 -5.07
C GLN A 70 -0.19 -7.18 -4.93
N ARG A 71 0.29 -8.36 -5.34
CA ARG A 71 -0.47 -9.62 -5.20
C ARG A 71 -0.82 -9.93 -3.75
N VAL A 72 0.15 -9.78 -2.84
CA VAL A 72 -0.07 -9.98 -1.40
C VAL A 72 -1.12 -8.98 -0.89
N ALA A 73 -1.02 -7.71 -1.26
CA ALA A 73 -2.01 -6.71 -0.87
C ALA A 73 -3.42 -7.01 -1.40
N GLU A 74 -3.54 -7.48 -2.65
CA GLU A 74 -4.80 -7.91 -3.25
C GLU A 74 -5.39 -9.15 -2.55
N SER A 75 -4.55 -10.13 -2.20
CA SER A 75 -4.99 -11.32 -1.44
C SER A 75 -5.46 -10.93 -0.06
N LEU A 76 -4.68 -10.12 0.66
CA LEU A 76 -5.05 -9.60 1.99
C LEU A 76 -6.39 -8.87 1.92
N LYS A 77 -6.59 -8.01 0.93
CA LYS A 77 -7.86 -7.28 0.75
C LYS A 77 -9.03 -8.21 0.47
N LYS A 78 -8.83 -9.27 -0.32
CA LYS A 78 -9.87 -10.25 -0.64
C LYS A 78 -10.23 -11.13 0.56
N GLU A 79 -9.24 -11.51 1.37
CA GLU A 79 -9.41 -12.36 2.55
C GLU A 79 -9.94 -11.58 3.76
N PHE A 80 -9.78 -10.27 3.77
CA PHE A 80 -10.21 -9.41 4.86
C PHE A 80 -11.74 -9.26 4.91
N ASN A 81 -12.40 -10.12 5.69
CA ASN A 81 -13.84 -10.07 5.93
C ASN A 81 -14.18 -9.98 7.43
N PRO A 82 -14.12 -8.78 8.03
CA PRO A 82 -14.39 -8.59 9.45
C PRO A 82 -15.89 -8.75 9.75
N ASN A 83 -16.22 -9.66 10.68
CA ASN A 83 -17.59 -9.84 11.17
C ASN A 83 -17.95 -8.93 12.36
N LYS A 84 -17.03 -8.06 12.76
CA LYS A 84 -17.11 -7.27 13.99
C LYS A 84 -17.18 -5.77 13.68
N PRO A 85 -17.73 -4.95 14.59
CA PRO A 85 -17.62 -3.49 14.54
C PRO A 85 -16.17 -3.02 14.42
N LEU A 86 -15.92 -2.06 13.54
CA LEU A 86 -14.61 -1.46 13.32
C LEU A 86 -14.64 0.05 13.56
N THR A 87 -13.50 0.58 13.98
CA THR A 87 -13.18 2.00 14.04
C THR A 87 -12.21 2.31 12.92
N VAL A 88 -12.49 3.31 12.09
CA VAL A 88 -11.53 3.79 11.09
C VAL A 88 -10.67 4.85 11.73
N HIS A 89 -9.36 4.74 11.52
CA HIS A 89 -8.41 5.75 11.92
C HIS A 89 -7.68 6.32 10.72
N TRP A 90 -7.45 7.63 10.75
CA TRP A 90 -6.57 8.30 9.80
C TRP A 90 -5.76 9.39 10.48
N ASP A 91 -4.53 9.55 10.01
CA ASP A 91 -3.66 10.64 10.39
C ASP A 91 -2.82 11.05 9.17
N GLY A 92 -2.71 12.35 8.91
CA GLY A 92 -2.03 12.88 7.74
C GLY A 92 -0.57 13.18 8.07
N LYS A 93 0.35 12.79 7.17
CA LYS A 93 1.77 13.07 7.34
C LYS A 93 2.41 13.55 6.05
N LEU A 94 3.18 14.63 6.16
CA LEU A 94 4.06 15.10 5.09
C LEU A 94 5.29 14.19 4.99
N ILE A 95 5.44 13.51 3.86
CA ILE A 95 6.54 12.57 3.58
C ILE A 95 7.14 12.94 2.22
N GLU A 96 8.45 12.75 2.05
CA GLU A 96 9.08 12.88 0.72
C GLU A 96 8.47 11.90 -0.28
N ASP A 97 8.21 12.37 -1.49
CA ASP A 97 7.77 11.50 -2.57
C ASP A 97 8.88 10.49 -2.92
N ILE A 98 8.49 9.35 -3.49
CA ILE A 98 9.43 8.26 -3.83
C ILE A 98 10.51 8.73 -4.82
N THR A 99 10.21 9.77 -5.61
CA THR A 99 11.13 10.40 -6.56
C THR A 99 12.04 11.46 -5.91
N GLY A 100 11.89 11.77 -4.63
CA GLY A 100 12.77 12.65 -3.86
C GLY A 100 12.67 14.15 -4.16
N HIS A 101 11.76 14.58 -5.05
CA HIS A 101 11.71 15.96 -5.53
C HIS A 101 10.66 16.85 -4.85
N LYS A 102 9.71 16.27 -4.10
CA LYS A 102 8.60 17.01 -3.47
C LYS A 102 8.15 16.35 -2.18
N THR A 103 7.82 17.15 -1.17
CA THR A 103 7.06 16.68 -0.02
C THR A 103 5.60 16.52 -0.41
N VAL A 104 5.01 15.39 -0.07
CA VAL A 104 3.63 15.04 -0.40
C VAL A 104 2.88 14.66 0.86
N ASP A 105 1.61 15.01 0.90
CA ASP A 105 0.74 14.61 2.00
C ASP A 105 0.29 13.15 1.79
N ARG A 106 0.58 12.31 2.77
CA ARG A 106 0.21 10.89 2.79
C ARG A 106 -0.73 10.68 3.96
N LEU A 107 -1.87 10.07 3.68
CA LEU A 107 -2.89 9.80 4.69
C LEU A 107 -2.99 8.29 4.95
N PRO A 108 -2.23 7.74 5.91
CA PRO A 108 -2.51 6.42 6.46
C PRO A 108 -3.98 6.29 6.88
N ILE A 109 -4.65 5.24 6.38
CA ILE A 109 -6.01 4.88 6.77
C ILE A 109 -5.96 3.43 7.24
N LEU A 110 -6.32 3.20 8.50
CA LEU A 110 -6.38 1.87 9.11
C LEU A 110 -7.74 1.63 9.76
N VAL A 111 -8.03 0.37 10.04
CA VAL A 111 -9.18 -0.03 10.84
C VAL A 111 -8.73 -0.85 12.04
N SER A 112 -9.39 -0.64 13.17
CA SER A 112 -9.18 -1.44 14.36
C SER A 112 -10.50 -1.85 15.02
N GLY A 113 -10.51 -2.96 15.76
CA GLY A 113 -11.67 -3.39 16.54
C GLY A 113 -11.62 -4.87 16.92
N GLN A 114 -11.83 -5.17 18.22
CA GLN A 114 -11.97 -6.54 18.74
C GLN A 114 -10.92 -7.55 18.21
N GLY A 115 -9.64 -7.17 18.28
CA GLY A 115 -8.50 -7.98 17.84
C GLY A 115 -8.10 -7.79 16.37
N VAL A 116 -8.84 -6.98 15.60
CA VAL A 116 -8.47 -6.57 14.25
C VAL A 116 -7.64 -5.29 14.33
N ASN A 117 -6.54 -5.26 13.58
CA ASN A 117 -5.78 -4.05 13.27
C ASN A 117 -5.23 -4.20 11.85
N GLN A 118 -5.75 -3.42 10.91
CA GLN A 118 -5.42 -3.56 9.49
C GLN A 118 -5.22 -2.19 8.84
N LEU A 119 -4.06 -2.00 8.20
CA LEU A 119 -3.83 -0.86 7.31
C LEU A 119 -4.58 -1.09 6.00
N LEU A 120 -5.45 -0.16 5.61
CA LEU A 120 -6.26 -0.26 4.39
C LEU A 120 -5.58 0.41 3.19
N ALA A 121 -5.02 1.61 3.40
CA ALA A 121 -4.38 2.38 2.35
C ALA A 121 -3.48 3.49 2.92
N VAL A 122 -2.59 4.02 2.07
CA VAL A 122 -1.81 5.25 2.33
C VAL A 122 -1.89 6.18 1.12
N PRO A 123 -3.09 6.68 0.76
CA PRO A 123 -3.29 7.57 -0.38
C PRO A 123 -2.40 8.82 -0.30
N LYS A 124 -1.91 9.23 -1.47
CA LYS A 124 -1.29 10.54 -1.68
C LYS A 124 -2.40 11.57 -1.86
N LEU A 125 -2.45 12.57 -1.01
CA LEU A 125 -3.38 13.68 -1.13
C LEU A 125 -2.77 14.79 -2.00
N SER A 126 -3.62 15.50 -2.74
CA SER A 126 -3.21 16.69 -3.49
C SER A 126 -2.99 17.90 -2.58
N ASN A 127 -3.64 17.92 -1.42
CA ASN A 127 -3.48 18.88 -0.34
C ASN A 127 -4.02 18.30 0.98
N GLY A 128 -3.60 18.86 2.11
CA GLY A 128 -4.04 18.45 3.45
C GLY A 128 -5.37 19.05 3.89
N THR A 129 -6.34 19.20 2.98
CA THR A 129 -7.66 19.73 3.34
C THR A 129 -8.58 18.62 3.88
N GLY A 130 -9.50 18.97 4.77
CA GLY A 130 -10.45 18.02 5.35
C GLY A 130 -11.30 17.31 4.30
N LYS A 131 -11.62 18.01 3.20
CA LYS A 131 -12.32 17.45 2.04
C LYS A 131 -11.51 16.38 1.32
N ALA A 132 -10.22 16.61 1.08
CA ALA A 132 -9.35 15.62 0.44
C ALA A 132 -9.23 14.38 1.33
N SER A 133 -9.03 14.57 2.64
CA SER A 133 -8.96 13.47 3.61
C SER A 133 -10.25 12.67 3.68
N ALA A 134 -11.40 13.33 3.87
CA ALA A 134 -12.71 12.67 3.91
C ALA A 134 -12.99 11.89 2.62
N SER A 135 -12.63 12.44 1.46
CA SER A 135 -12.80 11.74 0.19
C SER A 135 -11.93 10.50 0.08
N ALA A 136 -10.67 10.58 0.51
CA ALA A 136 -9.74 9.46 0.51
C ALA A 136 -10.19 8.35 1.47
N VAL A 137 -10.65 8.71 2.66
CA VAL A 137 -11.22 7.79 3.66
C VAL A 137 -12.46 7.09 3.11
N TYR A 138 -13.43 7.85 2.59
CA TYR A 138 -14.66 7.30 2.01
C TYR A 138 -14.37 6.30 0.88
N VAL A 139 -13.56 6.70 -0.10
CA VAL A 139 -13.20 5.83 -1.23
C VAL A 139 -12.52 4.55 -0.73
N THR A 140 -11.66 4.66 0.28
CA THR A 140 -10.99 3.50 0.88
C THR A 140 -12.00 2.55 1.52
N ILE A 141 -12.88 3.05 2.40
CA ILE A 141 -13.92 2.24 3.08
C ILE A 141 -14.81 1.49 2.06
N VAL A 142 -15.29 2.20 1.03
CA VAL A 142 -16.13 1.62 -0.02
C VAL A 142 -15.36 0.57 -0.81
N SER A 143 -14.11 0.87 -1.19
CA SER A 143 -13.31 -0.07 -1.99
C SER A 143 -13.00 -1.38 -1.24
N TRP A 144 -13.03 -1.36 0.09
CA TRP A 144 -12.84 -2.53 0.96
C TRP A 144 -14.17 -3.17 1.41
N ASN A 145 -15.31 -2.64 0.96
CA ASN A 145 -16.64 -3.11 1.33
C ASN A 145 -16.90 -3.12 2.85
N LEU A 146 -16.44 -2.08 3.56
CA LEU A 146 -16.50 -2.01 5.03
C LEU A 146 -17.60 -1.10 5.57
N SER A 147 -18.38 -0.43 4.72
CA SER A 147 -19.35 0.61 5.11
C SER A 147 -20.28 0.20 6.26
N ASP A 148 -20.80 -1.04 6.24
CA ASP A 148 -21.72 -1.53 7.26
C ASP A 148 -21.04 -1.92 8.58
N LYS A 149 -19.73 -2.16 8.53
CA LYS A 149 -18.89 -2.63 9.65
C LYS A 149 -18.30 -1.48 10.45
N ILE A 150 -18.08 -0.33 9.82
CA ILE A 150 -17.59 0.85 10.53
C ILE A 150 -18.64 1.30 11.53
N LYS A 151 -18.25 1.57 12.78
CA LYS A 151 -19.13 2.11 13.83
C LYS A 151 -18.63 3.42 14.43
N CYS A 152 -17.37 3.77 14.20
CA CYS A 152 -16.73 4.92 14.81
C CYS A 152 -15.57 5.41 13.94
N PHE A 153 -15.25 6.69 14.08
CA PHE A 153 -14.10 7.33 13.49
C PHE A 153 -13.18 7.86 14.59
N CYS A 154 -11.88 7.73 14.37
CA CYS A 154 -10.86 8.08 15.34
C CYS A 154 -9.66 8.74 14.65
N PHE A 155 -9.40 10.00 14.94
CA PHE A 155 -8.41 10.79 14.22
C PHE A 155 -7.84 11.86 15.14
N ASP A 156 -6.64 12.35 14.81
CA ASP A 156 -6.00 13.43 15.58
C ASP A 156 -6.79 14.73 15.45
N THR A 157 -6.93 15.43 16.58
CA THR A 157 -7.69 16.68 16.69
C THR A 157 -6.91 17.84 16.08
N THR A 158 -7.01 18.00 14.76
CA THR A 158 -6.64 19.23 14.06
C THR A 158 -7.89 19.86 13.45
N ALA A 159 -7.89 21.20 13.31
CA ALA A 159 -9.03 21.95 12.76
C ALA A 159 -9.51 21.39 11.39
N VAL A 160 -8.60 20.82 10.61
CA VAL A 160 -8.86 20.15 9.33
C VAL A 160 -9.86 18.99 9.46
N ASN A 161 -9.89 18.30 10.61
CA ASN A 161 -10.78 17.17 10.86
C ASN A 161 -12.09 17.57 11.55
N THR A 162 -12.10 18.62 12.37
CA THR A 162 -13.20 18.94 13.30
C THR A 162 -13.97 20.23 13.01
N VAL A 163 -13.52 21.08 12.08
CA VAL A 163 -14.21 22.36 11.81
C VAL A 163 -15.68 22.14 11.45
N LEU A 164 -16.56 22.87 12.15
CA LEU A 164 -18.03 22.73 12.21
C LEU A 164 -18.77 22.60 10.87
N ARG A 165 -18.16 22.95 9.73
CA ARG A 165 -18.78 22.86 8.39
C ARG A 165 -17.89 22.27 7.30
N ALA A 166 -16.63 21.98 7.60
CA ALA A 166 -15.63 21.57 6.60
C ALA A 166 -14.64 20.53 7.12
N GLY A 167 -14.79 20.11 8.38
CA GLY A 167 -14.00 19.06 8.99
C GLY A 167 -14.19 17.75 8.23
N ALA A 168 -13.11 16.99 8.09
CA ALA A 168 -13.14 15.69 7.42
C ALA A 168 -14.24 14.77 7.98
N CYS A 169 -14.50 14.83 9.30
CA CYS A 169 -15.53 14.01 9.94
C CYS A 169 -16.95 14.34 9.44
N ILE A 170 -17.31 15.63 9.46
CA ILE A 170 -18.65 16.10 9.03
C ILE A 170 -18.88 15.80 7.55
N LEU A 171 -17.86 16.01 6.72
CA LEU A 171 -17.94 15.70 5.29
C LEU A 171 -18.06 14.19 5.01
N LEU A 172 -17.51 13.35 5.89
CA LEU A 172 -17.61 11.90 5.79
C LEU A 172 -19.00 11.40 6.20
N GLU A 173 -19.55 11.92 7.30
CA GLU A 173 -20.92 11.66 7.75
C GLU A 173 -21.94 12.01 6.66
N GLN A 174 -21.80 13.18 6.04
CA GLN A 174 -22.65 13.61 4.92
C GLN A 174 -22.56 12.67 3.72
N LYS A 175 -21.36 12.21 3.36
CA LYS A 175 -21.17 11.28 2.23
C LYS A 175 -21.72 9.88 2.48
N MET A 176 -21.74 9.44 3.74
CA MET A 176 -22.23 8.13 4.14
C MET A 176 -23.71 8.15 4.57
N GLU A 177 -24.36 9.32 4.52
CA GLU A 177 -25.74 9.55 4.93
C GLU A 177 -26.05 9.00 6.33
N LYS A 178 -25.10 9.14 7.28
CA LYS A 178 -25.19 8.54 8.61
C LYS A 178 -24.41 9.29 9.67
N ASP A 179 -25.06 9.45 10.82
CA ASP A 179 -24.45 10.00 12.03
C ASP A 179 -23.72 8.90 12.82
N TRP A 180 -22.47 9.15 13.21
CA TRP A 180 -21.62 8.20 13.93
C TRP A 180 -21.02 8.83 15.19
N PRO A 181 -20.79 8.04 16.26
CA PRO A 181 -20.01 8.53 17.39
C PRO A 181 -18.57 8.83 16.95
N VAL A 182 -18.12 10.05 17.23
CA VAL A 182 -16.75 10.53 16.98
C VAL A 182 -15.92 10.36 18.25
N VAL A 183 -14.79 9.69 18.14
CA VAL A 183 -13.81 9.58 19.24
C VAL A 183 -12.56 10.37 18.85
N THR A 184 -12.37 11.51 19.49
CA THR A 184 -11.14 12.30 19.40
C THR A 184 -10.11 11.73 20.38
N ILE A 185 -8.90 11.44 19.90
CA ILE A 185 -7.75 11.14 20.75
C ILE A 185 -6.99 12.44 21.05
#